data_AF-A0A3N5JK42-F1
#
_entry.id   AF-A0A3N5JK42-F1
#
_cell.length_a   1.000
_cell.length_b   1.000
_cell.length_c   1.000
_cell.angle_alpha   90.00
_cell.angle_beta   90.00
_cell.angle_gamma   90.00
#
_symmetry.space_group_name_H-M   'P 1'
#
loop_
_entity.id
_entity.type
_entity.pdbx_description
1 polymer ?
#
loop_
_entity_poly.entity_id
_entity_poly.type
_entity_poly.pdbx_seq_one_letter_code
_entity_poly.pdbx_strand_id
1 'polypeptide(L)'
;MVGPRWFVRAAAFLVLSLGLLPDRVEAQYVYDIRADGVLEWREHLGSLGGVFDWTLPQAVGSGWGSFLSVFPGEQGVLYAIRADGTLVWYRHDGAPNGSARWSGPTDIGNYWQGFKTAFCGGDGVIYALQNDGVLVWYRHVGWRTGEPQWEGPQVVGVGWQNFLRVFPGENGVIYAVAMDGTLSWYRHLGHGDGSFAWDGPRTIAAGWNGFEKVFTAPGGVIYAIQPDGTLRWHRHVGHLDGSAAWSGPWTVGTGWLFPSAFAAPVPIEGYAWPLSAAPGETIDFSMVSPTSFTVTYVGFHRQGDQNQATALTVPQGYSAVLQAVPAQASETGCGWTSKFQLTVPAEWPSGVYAAECADIAGHKFRITFVVKPAPGDHGDFAVLANTNTWNAYNDWGGASKYTSPAAHTVSYLRPNPHAAPSDAGGVNHLARAELWGLDWLSTTGYRFDVYSDIDFHAGIAGLAGYKGLILDPPPED
;
A
#
# COMPACT_ATOMS: atom_id res chain seq x y z
N MET A 1 5.94 -7.38 -21.75
CA MET A 1 4.86 -7.55 -20.76
C MET A 1 5.40 -7.13 -19.42
N VAL A 2 4.99 -5.98 -18.91
CA VAL A 2 5.52 -5.38 -17.68
C VAL A 2 4.37 -5.38 -16.67
N GLY A 3 4.45 -6.24 -15.65
CA GLY A 3 3.50 -6.27 -14.54
C GLY A 3 3.62 -5.02 -13.66
N PRO A 4 2.63 -4.74 -12.78
CA PRO A 4 2.63 -3.57 -11.92
C PRO A 4 3.89 -3.55 -11.04
N ARG A 5 4.62 -2.42 -11.10
CA ARG A 5 5.83 -2.16 -10.33
C ARG A 5 5.44 -1.67 -8.95
N TRP A 6 5.41 -2.59 -7.98
CA TRP A 6 5.19 -2.26 -6.58
C TRP A 6 6.48 -1.68 -6.01
N PHE A 7 6.54 -0.37 -5.80
CA PHE A 7 7.22 0.08 -4.61
C PHE A 7 6.22 0.32 -3.51
N VAL A 8 6.46 -0.34 -2.40
CA VAL A 8 6.00 0.16 -1.12
C VAL A 8 6.78 1.46 -0.86
N ARG A 9 6.14 2.64 -0.98
CA ARG A 9 6.70 3.82 -0.31
C ARG A 9 6.60 3.55 1.18
N ALA A 10 7.74 3.28 1.80
CA ALA A 10 7.82 3.38 3.24
C ALA A 10 7.71 4.86 3.60
N ALA A 11 6.75 5.25 4.46
CA ALA A 11 7.12 6.18 5.52
C ALA A 11 8.25 5.47 6.26
N ALA A 12 9.49 5.77 5.89
CA ALA A 12 10.62 5.00 6.33
C ALA A 12 10.91 5.42 7.77
N PHE A 13 10.33 4.70 8.73
CA PHE A 13 11.07 4.38 9.94
C PHE A 13 12.27 3.53 9.56
N LEU A 14 13.46 4.13 9.62
CA LEU A 14 14.73 3.42 9.47
C LEU A 14 15.33 3.23 10.85
N VAL A 15 15.98 2.09 11.11
CA VAL A 15 16.84 1.95 12.28
C VAL A 15 18.28 1.81 11.82
N LEU A 16 19.13 2.69 12.30
CA LEU A 16 20.57 2.57 12.15
C LEU A 16 21.17 2.19 13.50
N SER A 17 22.13 1.30 13.46
CA SER A 17 23.04 1.07 14.58
C SER A 17 24.42 1.63 14.28
N LEU A 18 25.07 2.10 15.34
CA LEU A 18 26.51 2.28 15.39
C LEU A 18 27.13 1.03 16.03
N GLY A 19 28.09 0.42 15.35
CA GLY A 19 29.08 -0.42 16.01
C GLY A 19 30.27 0.43 16.48
N LEU A 20 30.53 0.37 17.79
CA LEU A 20 31.79 0.66 18.50
C LEU A 20 32.14 2.13 18.83
N LEU A 21 31.60 2.62 19.96
CA LEU A 21 32.40 3.36 20.94
C LEU A 21 32.65 2.44 22.15
N PRO A 22 33.88 2.35 22.67
CA PRO A 22 34.26 1.37 23.71
C PRO A 22 33.47 1.49 25.03
N ASP A 23 32.78 2.60 25.28
CA ASP A 23 32.04 2.86 26.52
C ASP A 23 30.51 2.90 26.35
N ARG A 24 29.98 2.68 25.14
CA ARG A 24 28.53 2.64 24.87
C ARG A 24 28.19 1.41 24.04
N VAL A 25 27.78 0.35 24.73
CA VAL A 25 27.33 -0.89 24.10
C VAL A 25 25.97 -0.64 23.46
N GLU A 26 25.97 -0.39 22.14
CA GLU A 26 24.83 -0.47 21.21
C GLU A 26 23.66 0.52 21.41
N ALA A 27 23.93 1.82 21.19
CA ALA A 27 22.86 2.79 20.96
C ALA A 27 22.08 2.45 19.68
N GLN A 28 20.75 2.38 19.78
CA GLN A 28 19.86 2.14 18.64
C GLN A 28 19.16 3.44 18.25
N TYR A 29 19.38 3.86 17.01
CA TYR A 29 18.83 5.09 16.48
C TYR A 29 17.67 4.80 15.56
N VAL A 30 16.52 5.41 15.85
CA VAL A 30 15.34 5.32 15.03
C VAL A 30 15.16 6.64 14.30
N TYR A 31 14.96 6.55 13.00
CA TYR A 31 14.58 7.64 12.14
C TYR A 31 13.11 7.53 11.82
N ASP A 32 12.46 8.65 11.56
CA ASP A 32 11.14 8.74 10.97
C ASP A 32 11.13 9.81 9.89
N ILE A 33 10.31 9.64 8.86
CA ILE A 33 10.05 10.68 7.87
C ILE A 33 8.66 11.22 8.15
N ARG A 34 8.61 12.44 8.69
CA ARG A 34 7.36 13.13 8.96
C ARG A 34 6.62 13.46 7.66
N ALA A 35 5.32 13.73 7.78
CA ALA A 35 4.46 14.10 6.66
C ALA A 35 4.93 15.36 5.89
N ASP A 36 5.65 16.26 6.55
CA ASP A 36 6.26 17.45 5.94
C ASP A 36 7.61 17.17 5.27
N GLY A 37 8.04 15.90 5.23
CA GLY A 37 9.29 15.45 4.63
C GLY A 37 10.53 15.68 5.48
N VAL A 38 10.38 16.09 6.75
CA VAL A 38 11.49 16.17 7.70
C VAL A 38 11.89 14.77 8.15
N LEU A 39 13.19 14.47 8.09
CA LEU A 39 13.77 13.29 8.71
C LEU A 39 14.03 13.60 10.18
N GLU A 40 13.29 12.94 11.04
CA GLU A 40 13.40 13.00 12.48
C GLU A 40 14.25 11.82 12.98
N TRP A 41 15.03 12.06 14.03
CA TRP A 41 15.90 11.09 14.68
C TRP A 41 15.62 11.03 16.18
N ARG A 42 15.68 9.83 16.74
CA ARG A 42 15.56 9.54 18.18
C ARG A 42 16.49 8.38 18.54
N GLU A 43 16.95 8.36 19.78
CA GLU A 43 17.71 7.24 20.35
C GLU A 43 16.82 6.47 21.32
N HIS A 44 16.79 5.14 21.20
CA HIS A 44 16.15 4.27 22.17
C HIS A 44 17.17 3.91 23.26
N LEU A 45 17.07 4.55 24.41
CA LEU A 45 17.98 4.33 25.54
C LEU A 45 17.72 2.97 26.21
N GLY A 46 16.49 2.46 26.10
CA GLY A 46 16.07 1.15 26.60
C GLY A 46 16.26 -0.01 25.63
N SER A 47 17.03 0.15 24.56
CA SER A 47 17.10 -0.76 23.41
C SER A 47 17.42 -2.22 23.70
N LEU A 48 18.30 -2.49 24.67
CA LEU A 48 18.73 -3.85 25.02
C LEU A 48 17.74 -4.58 25.95
N GLY A 49 17.01 -3.83 26.76
CA GLY A 49 16.09 -4.35 27.77
C GLY A 49 14.61 -4.18 27.43
N GLY A 50 14.29 -3.52 26.32
CA GLY A 50 12.94 -3.15 25.93
C GLY A 50 12.25 -2.24 26.95
N VAL A 51 13.00 -1.28 27.50
CA VAL A 51 12.48 -0.27 28.42
C VAL A 51 11.92 0.89 27.60
N PHE A 52 10.75 1.40 27.94
CA PHE A 52 10.19 2.61 27.31
C PHE A 52 10.99 3.85 27.74
N ASP A 53 12.12 4.10 27.08
CA ASP A 53 12.99 5.25 27.33
C ASP A 53 13.65 5.76 26.05
N TRP A 54 13.33 7.00 25.68
CA TRP A 54 13.73 7.62 24.42
C TRP A 54 14.25 9.03 24.62
N THR A 55 15.19 9.43 23.78
CA THR A 55 15.53 10.84 23.64
C THR A 55 14.38 11.61 22.95
N LEU A 56 14.38 12.94 23.14
CA LEU A 56 13.47 13.80 22.41
C LEU A 56 13.78 13.75 20.90
N PRO A 57 12.75 13.86 20.04
CA PRO A 57 12.95 13.96 18.60
C PRO A 57 13.85 15.11 18.20
N GLN A 58 14.73 14.85 17.24
CA GLN A 58 15.58 15.87 16.61
C GLN A 58 15.39 15.83 15.10
N ALA A 59 15.13 16.99 14.50
CA ALA A 59 15.09 17.12 13.05
C ALA A 59 16.54 17.10 12.51
N VAL A 60 16.86 16.06 11.73
CA VAL A 60 18.21 15.84 11.20
C VAL A 60 18.30 15.99 9.69
N GLY A 61 17.18 16.13 9.00
CA GLY A 61 17.15 16.38 7.55
C GLY A 61 15.78 16.85 7.06
N SER A 62 15.71 17.30 5.82
CA SER A 62 14.48 17.71 5.14
C SER A 62 14.44 17.20 3.71
N GLY A 63 13.24 17.14 3.11
CA GLY A 63 13.04 16.64 1.75
C GLY A 63 13.05 15.12 1.61
N TRP A 64 13.07 14.36 2.71
CA TRP A 64 13.12 12.90 2.67
C TRP A 64 11.80 12.26 2.24
N GLY A 65 10.69 13.01 2.30
CA GLY A 65 9.38 12.57 1.82
C GLY A 65 9.27 12.38 0.31
N SER A 66 10.25 12.82 -0.49
CA SER A 66 10.22 12.65 -1.95
C SER A 66 10.78 11.32 -2.47
N PHE A 67 11.43 10.53 -1.61
CA PHE A 67 12.01 9.25 -2.02
C PHE A 67 10.94 8.17 -2.16
N LEU A 68 11.12 7.26 -3.12
CA LEU A 68 10.28 6.06 -3.27
C LEU A 68 10.49 5.08 -2.12
N SER A 69 11.72 4.96 -1.64
CA SER A 69 12.05 4.09 -0.52
C SER A 69 13.32 4.62 0.13
N VAL A 70 13.43 4.43 1.43
CA VAL A 70 14.64 4.71 2.19
C VAL A 70 14.88 3.53 3.12
N PHE A 71 16.07 2.94 3.09
CA PHE A 71 16.41 1.80 3.94
C PHE A 71 17.79 1.95 4.59
N PRO A 72 17.95 1.48 5.85
CA PRO A 72 19.16 1.70 6.62
C PRO A 72 20.23 0.69 6.21
N GLY A 73 21.47 1.16 6.12
CA GLY A 73 22.67 0.34 6.20
C GLY A 73 23.24 0.34 7.61
N GLU A 74 24.56 0.13 7.71
CA GLU A 74 25.28 0.16 8.98
C GLU A 74 25.98 1.50 9.20
N GLN A 75 26.33 1.81 10.46
CA GLN A 75 27.19 2.94 10.82
C GLN A 75 26.70 4.29 10.28
N GLY A 76 25.39 4.51 10.36
CA GLY A 76 24.76 5.76 9.93
C GLY A 76 24.52 5.86 8.43
N VAL A 77 24.77 4.83 7.63
CA VAL A 77 24.51 4.84 6.18
C VAL A 77 23.02 4.70 5.88
N LEU A 78 22.48 5.57 5.03
CA LEU A 78 21.13 5.45 4.49
C LEU A 78 21.21 5.35 2.97
N TYR A 79 20.36 4.48 2.44
CA TYR A 79 20.11 4.38 1.02
C TYR A 79 18.73 4.92 0.72
N ALA A 80 18.61 5.71 -0.34
CA ALA A 80 17.35 6.27 -0.78
C ALA A 80 17.16 6.04 -2.28
N ILE A 81 15.96 5.62 -2.68
CA ILE A 81 15.61 5.40 -4.08
C ILE A 81 14.77 6.57 -4.56
N ARG A 82 15.24 7.29 -5.59
CA ARG A 82 14.48 8.35 -6.25
C ARG A 82 13.42 7.78 -7.19
N ALA A 83 12.43 8.60 -7.56
CA ALA A 83 11.36 8.24 -8.49
C ALA A 83 11.87 7.79 -9.87
N ASP A 84 12.99 8.33 -10.32
CA ASP A 84 13.65 7.96 -11.57
C ASP A 84 14.42 6.62 -11.51
N GLY A 85 14.53 6.02 -10.32
CA GLY A 85 15.26 4.77 -10.08
C GLY A 85 16.72 4.93 -9.70
N THR A 86 17.19 6.15 -9.48
CA THR A 86 18.52 6.40 -8.91
C THR A 86 18.57 5.92 -7.46
N LEU A 87 19.54 5.08 -7.13
CA LEU A 87 19.91 4.75 -5.75
C LEU A 87 20.94 5.77 -5.26
N VAL A 88 20.61 6.44 -4.17
CA VAL A 88 21.40 7.51 -3.58
C VAL A 88 21.88 7.07 -2.21
N TRP A 89 23.16 7.30 -1.94
CA TRP A 89 23.80 7.04 -0.67
C TRP A 89 23.93 8.31 0.17
N TYR A 90 23.73 8.14 1.46
CA TYR A 90 23.95 9.14 2.51
C TYR A 90 24.65 8.48 3.69
N ARG A 91 25.39 9.26 4.47
CA ARG A 91 25.81 8.84 5.82
C ARG A 91 25.56 9.95 6.83
N HIS A 92 24.83 9.63 7.88
CA HIS A 92 24.52 10.52 8.98
C HIS A 92 25.67 10.51 10.00
N ASP A 93 26.68 11.35 9.77
CA ASP A 93 27.84 11.49 10.66
C ASP A 93 27.47 12.02 12.06
N GLY A 94 26.33 12.70 12.18
CA GLY A 94 25.78 13.19 13.43
C GLY A 94 24.88 12.19 14.17
N ALA A 95 24.73 10.95 13.68
CA ALA A 95 23.93 9.92 14.36
C ALA A 95 24.27 9.72 15.86
N PRO A 96 25.54 9.80 16.32
CA PRO A 96 25.87 9.64 17.73
C PRO A 96 25.33 10.72 18.68
N ASN A 97 24.93 11.88 18.16
CA ASN A 97 24.50 13.01 18.98
C ASN A 97 23.24 13.74 18.45
N GLY A 98 22.64 13.23 17.38
CA GLY A 98 21.47 13.80 16.72
C GLY A 98 21.72 15.11 15.96
N SER A 99 22.98 15.52 15.73
CA SER A 99 23.26 16.69 14.90
C SER A 99 23.02 16.41 13.42
N ALA A 100 22.54 17.40 12.65
CA ALA A 100 22.29 17.26 11.21
C ALA A 100 23.59 17.28 10.35
N ARG A 101 24.57 16.44 10.69
CA ARG A 101 25.85 16.31 9.96
C ARG A 101 25.79 15.11 9.03
N TRP A 102 26.06 15.34 7.75
CA TRP A 102 25.90 14.34 6.70
C TRP A 102 27.09 14.31 5.74
N SER A 103 27.38 13.11 5.24
CA SER A 103 28.17 12.86 4.04
C SER A 103 27.23 12.41 2.91
N GLY A 104 27.55 12.78 1.66
CA GLY A 104 26.64 12.65 0.51
C GLY A 104 25.77 13.89 0.29
N PRO A 105 24.72 13.83 -0.56
CA PRO A 105 24.28 12.66 -1.33
C PRO A 105 25.30 12.22 -2.39
N THR A 106 25.34 10.91 -2.67
CA THR A 106 26.05 10.38 -3.83
C THR A 106 25.17 9.41 -4.60
N ASP A 107 25.00 9.64 -5.89
CA ASP A 107 24.25 8.75 -6.76
C ASP A 107 25.13 7.52 -7.05
N ILE A 108 24.71 6.35 -6.57
CA ILE A 108 25.54 5.13 -6.56
C ILE A 108 24.97 3.99 -7.40
N GLY A 109 23.76 4.11 -7.92
CA GLY A 109 23.15 3.09 -8.75
C GLY A 109 21.95 3.60 -9.53
N ASN A 110 21.54 2.82 -10.52
CA ASN A 110 20.39 3.11 -11.38
C ASN A 110 19.47 1.89 -11.45
N TYR A 111 18.26 2.08 -11.95
CA TYR A 111 17.27 1.01 -12.18
C TYR A 111 16.76 0.30 -10.93
N TRP A 112 16.89 0.94 -9.77
CA TRP A 112 16.36 0.39 -8.54
C TRP A 112 14.84 0.47 -8.49
N GLN A 113 14.22 1.25 -9.39
CA GLN A 113 12.79 1.51 -9.35
C GLN A 113 11.87 0.30 -9.63
N GLY A 114 12.45 -0.85 -9.99
CA GLY A 114 11.71 -2.04 -10.40
C GLY A 114 11.45 -3.05 -9.27
N PHE A 115 12.10 -2.89 -8.11
CA PHE A 115 12.07 -3.88 -7.04
C PHE A 115 10.86 -3.70 -6.11
N LYS A 116 10.25 -4.82 -5.70
CA LYS A 116 9.17 -4.90 -4.69
C LYS A 116 9.60 -4.26 -3.37
N THR A 117 10.81 -4.58 -2.94
CA THR A 117 11.47 -4.00 -1.77
C THR A 117 12.98 -4.18 -1.87
N ALA A 118 13.72 -3.33 -1.16
CA ALA A 118 15.17 -3.45 -0.99
C ALA A 118 15.54 -3.20 0.47
N PHE A 119 16.51 -3.95 0.97
CA PHE A 119 16.97 -3.84 2.35
C PHE A 119 18.43 -4.31 2.50
N CYS A 120 19.13 -3.77 3.49
CA CYS A 120 20.53 -4.14 3.76
C CYS A 120 20.63 -5.46 4.51
N GLY A 121 21.64 -6.27 4.16
CA GLY A 121 22.02 -7.50 4.88
C GLY A 121 23.12 -7.31 5.94
N GLY A 122 23.77 -6.15 5.93
CA GLY A 122 24.99 -5.84 6.69
C GLY A 122 26.23 -5.75 5.78
N ASP A 123 27.32 -5.14 6.24
CA ASP A 123 28.60 -5.04 5.51
C ASP A 123 28.51 -4.58 4.03
N GLY A 124 27.57 -3.67 3.73
CA GLY A 124 27.32 -3.14 2.38
C GLY A 124 26.49 -4.04 1.47
N VAL A 125 26.05 -5.21 1.95
CA VAL A 125 25.14 -6.10 1.22
C VAL A 125 23.75 -5.48 1.15
N ILE A 126 23.14 -5.55 -0.03
CA ILE A 126 21.78 -5.11 -0.30
C ILE A 126 21.05 -6.24 -1.02
N TYR A 127 19.92 -6.65 -0.45
CA TYR A 127 18.98 -7.53 -1.12
C TYR A 127 17.90 -6.71 -1.79
N ALA A 128 17.57 -7.10 -3.02
CA ALA A 128 16.49 -6.51 -3.78
C ALA A 128 15.52 -7.62 -4.23
N LEU A 129 14.28 -7.54 -3.78
CA LEU A 129 13.23 -8.50 -4.09
C LEU A 129 12.47 -8.03 -5.33
N GLN A 130 12.39 -8.87 -6.35
CA GLN A 130 11.58 -8.62 -7.54
C GLN A 130 10.10 -8.99 -7.30
N ASN A 131 9.21 -8.47 -8.13
CA ASN A 131 7.77 -8.73 -8.02
C ASN A 131 7.38 -10.18 -8.28
N ASP A 132 8.17 -10.91 -9.06
CA ASP A 132 8.00 -12.34 -9.34
C ASP A 132 8.57 -13.25 -8.24
N GLY A 133 9.15 -12.68 -7.19
CA GLY A 133 9.68 -13.41 -6.05
C GLY A 133 11.14 -13.80 -6.15
N VAL A 134 11.88 -13.30 -7.16
CA VAL A 134 13.33 -13.47 -7.25
C VAL A 134 14.02 -12.52 -6.27
N LEU A 135 14.83 -13.06 -5.36
CA LEU A 135 15.68 -12.29 -4.45
C LEU A 135 17.08 -12.16 -5.05
N VAL A 136 17.50 -10.92 -5.28
CA VAL A 136 18.80 -10.59 -5.88
C VAL A 136 19.71 -9.97 -4.82
N TRP A 137 20.95 -10.44 -4.76
CA TRP A 137 22.01 -9.93 -3.91
C TRP A 137 22.89 -8.96 -4.68
N TYR A 138 23.24 -7.86 -4.02
CA TYR A 138 24.22 -6.86 -4.43
C TYR A 138 25.14 -6.58 -3.24
N ARG A 139 26.35 -6.11 -3.50
CA ARG A 139 27.19 -5.55 -2.45
C ARG A 139 27.80 -4.23 -2.87
N HIS A 140 27.45 -3.18 -2.16
CA HIS A 140 28.04 -1.86 -2.30
C HIS A 140 29.39 -1.85 -1.57
N VAL A 141 30.49 -2.06 -2.28
CA VAL A 141 31.85 -2.13 -1.70
C VAL A 141 32.24 -0.78 -1.06
N GLY A 142 31.87 0.32 -1.72
CA GLY A 142 32.10 1.68 -1.23
C GLY A 142 31.09 2.16 -0.18
N TRP A 143 30.37 1.27 0.51
CA TRP A 143 29.32 1.67 1.46
C TRP A 143 29.78 2.59 2.59
N ARG A 144 31.06 2.55 2.96
CA ARG A 144 31.64 3.43 3.98
C ARG A 144 31.92 4.84 3.44
N THR A 145 32.20 4.98 2.16
CA THR A 145 32.72 6.20 1.52
C THR A 145 31.72 6.87 0.57
N GLY A 146 30.71 6.13 0.11
CA GLY A 146 29.77 6.56 -0.92
C GLY A 146 30.26 6.33 -2.35
N GLU A 147 31.39 5.64 -2.54
CA GLU A 147 31.94 5.34 -3.86
C GLU A 147 31.11 4.27 -4.57
N PRO A 148 30.70 4.45 -5.84
CA PRO A 148 29.77 3.57 -6.54
C PRO A 148 30.43 2.27 -7.03
N GLN A 149 31.03 1.51 -6.12
CA GLN A 149 31.70 0.24 -6.37
C GLN A 149 30.82 -0.92 -5.93
N TRP A 150 30.68 -1.92 -6.80
CA TRP A 150 29.69 -2.98 -6.64
C TRP A 150 30.24 -4.38 -6.94
N GLU A 151 29.75 -5.37 -6.19
CA GLU A 151 29.76 -6.78 -6.54
C GLU A 151 28.32 -7.28 -6.80
N GLY A 152 28.16 -8.27 -7.68
CA GLY A 152 26.86 -8.74 -8.16
C GLY A 152 26.38 -8.00 -9.43
N PRO A 153 25.09 -8.12 -9.81
CA PRO A 153 24.02 -8.84 -9.13
C PRO A 153 24.17 -10.37 -9.16
N GLN A 154 23.70 -11.05 -8.11
CA GLN A 154 23.55 -12.51 -8.09
C GLN A 154 22.14 -12.90 -7.64
N VAL A 155 21.50 -13.83 -8.33
CA VAL A 155 20.24 -14.41 -7.87
C VAL A 155 20.55 -15.34 -6.72
N VAL A 156 19.97 -15.05 -5.55
CA VAL A 156 20.21 -15.82 -4.32
C VAL A 156 18.95 -16.44 -3.77
N GLY A 157 17.76 -16.12 -4.29
CA GLY A 157 16.52 -16.75 -3.83
C GLY A 157 15.41 -16.67 -4.86
N VAL A 158 14.43 -17.56 -4.73
CA VAL A 158 13.20 -17.60 -5.53
C VAL A 158 12.02 -17.94 -4.62
N GLY A 159 10.79 -17.61 -5.01
CA GLY A 159 9.58 -18.00 -4.27
C GLY A 159 9.15 -17.01 -3.16
N TRP A 160 9.66 -15.79 -3.15
CA TRP A 160 9.40 -14.79 -2.11
C TRP A 160 8.18 -13.89 -2.39
N GLN A 161 7.47 -14.08 -3.50
CA GLN A 161 6.42 -13.18 -3.99
C GLN A 161 5.21 -13.09 -3.06
N ASN A 162 4.87 -14.19 -2.36
CA ASN A 162 3.65 -14.31 -1.56
C ASN A 162 3.82 -13.90 -0.09
N PHE A 163 5.03 -13.53 0.33
CA PHE A 163 5.21 -13.00 1.67
C PHE A 163 4.59 -11.60 1.77
N LEU A 164 3.85 -11.40 2.85
CA LEU A 164 3.29 -10.12 3.25
C LEU A 164 4.42 -9.13 3.51
N ARG A 165 5.47 -9.58 4.21
CA ARG A 165 6.67 -8.79 4.51
C ARG A 165 7.92 -9.65 4.41
N VAL A 166 9.00 -9.05 3.90
CA VAL A 166 10.36 -9.60 3.97
C VAL A 166 11.26 -8.49 4.48
N PHE A 167 12.00 -8.75 5.55
CA PHE A 167 12.80 -7.73 6.22
C PHE A 167 14.11 -8.31 6.79
N PRO A 168 15.16 -7.48 6.92
CA PRO A 168 16.47 -7.96 7.32
C PRO A 168 16.54 -8.31 8.80
N GLY A 169 17.33 -9.32 9.14
CA GLY A 169 18.01 -9.42 10.42
C GLY A 169 19.48 -8.99 10.28
N GLU A 170 20.34 -9.53 11.13
CA GLU A 170 21.79 -9.28 11.07
C GLU A 170 22.53 -10.42 10.40
N ASN A 171 23.71 -10.14 9.83
CA ASN A 171 24.66 -11.15 9.33
C ASN A 171 24.02 -12.17 8.36
N GLY A 172 23.26 -11.66 7.37
CA GLY A 172 22.58 -12.48 6.37
C GLY A 172 21.27 -13.13 6.82
N VAL A 173 20.78 -12.84 8.02
CA VAL A 173 19.45 -13.27 8.46
C VAL A 173 18.37 -12.49 7.71
N ILE A 174 17.32 -13.19 7.29
CA ILE A 174 16.14 -12.61 6.66
C ILE A 174 14.90 -13.20 7.32
N TYR A 175 13.96 -12.34 7.66
CA TYR A 175 12.66 -12.72 8.18
C TYR A 175 11.59 -12.57 7.10
N ALA A 176 10.63 -13.48 7.09
CA ALA A 176 9.48 -13.43 6.19
C ALA A 176 8.18 -13.65 6.97
N VAL A 177 7.20 -12.78 6.75
CA VAL A 177 5.85 -12.91 7.32
C VAL A 177 4.92 -13.35 6.20
N ALA A 178 4.25 -14.48 6.40
CA ALA A 178 3.21 -14.96 5.49
C ALA A 178 1.85 -14.27 5.78
N MET A 179 0.92 -14.37 4.84
CA MET A 179 -0.43 -13.77 4.96
C MET A 179 -1.22 -14.29 6.17
N ASP A 180 -0.98 -15.54 6.56
CA ASP A 180 -1.58 -16.18 7.75
C ASP A 180 -0.95 -15.73 9.08
N GLY A 181 0.08 -14.88 9.02
CA GLY A 181 0.80 -14.36 10.19
C GLY A 181 1.97 -15.23 10.65
N THR A 182 2.31 -16.30 9.95
CA THR A 182 3.50 -17.11 10.24
C THR A 182 4.77 -16.27 10.00
N LEU A 183 5.63 -16.17 11.02
CA LEU A 183 6.96 -15.56 10.92
C LEU A 183 8.01 -16.67 10.75
N SER A 184 8.70 -16.63 9.61
CA SER A 184 9.77 -17.55 9.25
C SER A 184 11.13 -16.85 9.25
N TRP A 185 12.13 -17.57 9.73
CA TRP A 185 13.54 -17.19 9.73
C TRP A 185 14.28 -17.92 8.62
N TYR A 186 15.19 -17.20 7.97
CA TYR A 186 16.12 -17.68 6.97
C TYR A 186 17.50 -17.10 7.26
N ARG A 187 18.56 -17.81 6.87
CA ARG A 187 19.91 -17.26 6.85
C ARG A 187 20.59 -17.54 5.53
N HIS A 188 20.96 -16.47 4.85
CA HIS A 188 21.77 -16.54 3.64
C HIS A 188 23.22 -16.78 4.03
N LEU A 189 23.69 -18.02 3.90
CA LEU A 189 25.07 -18.41 4.21
C LEU A 189 26.07 -17.77 3.23
N GLY A 190 25.64 -17.53 1.99
CA GLY A 190 26.39 -16.78 0.99
C GLY A 190 26.29 -15.26 1.11
N HIS A 191 25.86 -14.73 2.26
CA HIS A 191 25.72 -13.28 2.46
C HIS A 191 26.99 -12.49 2.10
N GLY A 192 28.17 -13.03 2.37
CA GLY A 192 29.44 -12.35 2.11
C GLY A 192 29.94 -12.39 0.66
N ASP A 193 29.47 -13.32 -0.17
CA ASP A 193 30.00 -13.56 -1.51
C ASP A 193 28.95 -13.69 -2.63
N GLY A 194 27.66 -13.69 -2.27
CA GLY A 194 26.52 -13.83 -3.17
C GLY A 194 26.16 -15.27 -3.53
N SER A 195 26.83 -16.28 -2.97
CA SER A 195 26.54 -17.68 -3.31
C SER A 195 25.14 -18.11 -2.88
N PHE A 196 24.43 -18.88 -3.71
CA PHE A 196 23.08 -19.39 -3.40
C PHE A 196 23.16 -20.51 -2.34
N ALA A 197 23.34 -20.14 -1.07
CA ALA A 197 23.46 -21.05 0.05
C ALA A 197 22.63 -20.55 1.24
N TRP A 198 21.77 -21.41 1.77
CA TRP A 198 20.78 -21.05 2.80
C TRP A 198 20.74 -22.04 3.95
N ASP A 199 20.38 -21.51 5.12
CA ASP A 199 19.88 -22.26 6.25
C ASP A 199 18.44 -21.81 6.58
N GLY A 200 17.59 -22.78 6.94
CA GLY A 200 16.14 -22.61 7.04
C GLY A 200 15.37 -22.94 5.74
N PRO A 201 14.06 -22.62 5.66
CA PRO A 201 13.27 -21.87 6.63
C PRO A 201 13.06 -22.56 7.97
N ARG A 202 12.91 -21.77 9.04
CA ARG A 202 12.37 -22.21 10.33
C ARG A 202 11.23 -21.29 10.75
N THR A 203 10.08 -21.85 11.10
CA THR A 203 9.00 -21.07 11.73
C THR A 203 9.40 -20.72 13.15
N ILE A 204 9.46 -19.42 13.46
CA ILE A 204 9.92 -18.92 14.76
C ILE A 204 8.82 -18.22 15.57
N ALA A 205 7.72 -17.81 14.93
CA ALA A 205 6.54 -17.26 15.61
C ALA A 205 5.30 -17.26 14.69
N ALA A 206 4.15 -16.87 15.24
CA ALA A 206 2.88 -16.68 14.53
C ALA A 206 2.19 -15.38 14.97
N GLY A 207 1.17 -14.93 14.23
CA GLY A 207 0.40 -13.71 14.53
C GLY A 207 1.09 -12.39 14.14
N TRP A 208 2.06 -12.43 13.22
CA TRP A 208 2.83 -11.25 12.80
C TRP A 208 2.19 -10.46 11.63
N ASN A 209 1.07 -10.94 11.09
CA ASN A 209 0.35 -10.27 10.01
C ASN A 209 -0.41 -9.01 10.48
N GLY A 210 -0.78 -8.92 11.76
CA GLY A 210 -1.55 -7.80 12.31
C GLY A 210 -0.76 -6.54 12.67
N PHE A 211 0.56 -6.52 12.49
CA PHE A 211 1.37 -5.31 12.72
C PHE A 211 1.30 -4.38 11.53
N GLU A 212 1.22 -3.07 11.75
CA GLU A 212 1.23 -2.07 10.68
C GLU A 212 2.61 -2.02 10.02
N LYS A 213 3.66 -2.00 10.86
CA LYS A 213 5.05 -1.97 10.42
C LYS A 213 5.96 -2.80 11.31
N VAL A 214 6.99 -3.39 10.71
CA VAL A 214 8.05 -4.12 11.41
C VAL A 214 9.41 -3.63 10.92
N PHE A 215 10.35 -3.45 11.85
CA PHE A 215 11.74 -3.11 11.55
C PHE A 215 12.67 -3.69 12.61
N THR A 216 13.94 -3.86 12.27
CA THR A 216 14.90 -4.56 13.10
C THR A 216 16.01 -3.65 13.58
N ALA A 217 16.65 -4.08 14.66
CA ALA A 217 17.84 -3.48 15.20
C ALA A 217 18.80 -4.58 15.69
N PRO A 218 20.04 -4.23 16.02
CA PRO A 218 21.00 -5.23 16.44
C PRO A 218 20.62 -6.10 17.62
N GLY A 219 21.28 -7.25 17.71
CA GLY A 219 21.12 -8.19 18.81
C GLY A 219 19.79 -8.95 18.74
N GLY A 220 19.22 -9.09 17.55
CA GLY A 220 17.95 -9.76 17.30
C GLY A 220 16.72 -8.96 17.71
N VAL A 221 16.85 -7.64 17.92
CA VAL A 221 15.72 -6.78 18.28
C VAL A 221 14.82 -6.54 17.08
N ILE A 222 13.51 -6.67 17.29
CA ILE A 222 12.47 -6.47 16.29
C ILE A 222 11.42 -5.56 16.90
N TYR A 223 11.23 -4.39 16.29
CA TYR A 223 10.15 -3.48 16.63
C TYR A 223 8.96 -3.74 15.72
N ALA A 224 7.77 -3.74 16.31
CA ALA A 224 6.53 -3.94 15.60
C ALA A 224 5.52 -2.89 16.06
N ILE A 225 4.98 -2.11 15.13
CA ILE A 225 3.99 -1.09 15.43
C ILE A 225 2.60 -1.67 15.21
N GLN A 226 1.73 -1.53 16.19
CA GLN A 226 0.33 -1.93 16.12
C GLN A 226 -0.50 -0.86 15.40
N PRO A 227 -1.68 -1.21 14.85
CA PRO A 227 -2.56 -0.25 14.16
C PRO A 227 -2.98 0.97 15.01
N ASP A 228 -2.98 0.83 16.34
CA ASP A 228 -3.27 1.90 17.29
C ASP A 228 -2.06 2.82 17.59
N GLY A 229 -0.93 2.62 16.90
CA GLY A 229 0.31 3.37 17.09
C GLY A 229 1.12 2.95 18.33
N THR A 230 0.80 1.81 18.95
CA THR A 230 1.62 1.22 20.01
C THR A 230 2.87 0.58 19.40
N LEU A 231 4.05 1.00 19.85
CA LEU A 231 5.34 0.41 19.46
C LEU A 231 5.69 -0.73 20.42
N ARG A 232 5.73 -1.95 19.87
CA ARG A 232 6.11 -3.17 20.58
C ARG A 232 7.56 -3.51 20.28
N TRP A 233 8.33 -3.75 21.32
CA TRP A 233 9.68 -4.30 21.26
C TRP A 233 9.60 -5.82 21.44
N HIS A 234 10.29 -6.54 20.56
CA HIS A 234 10.52 -7.98 20.63
C HIS A 234 12.02 -8.23 20.48
N ARG A 235 12.52 -9.33 21.00
CA ARG A 235 13.87 -9.79 20.68
C ARG A 235 13.89 -11.27 20.39
N HIS A 236 14.29 -11.60 19.18
CA HIS A 236 14.56 -12.95 18.75
C HIS A 236 15.95 -13.36 19.26
N VAL A 237 16.00 -14.02 20.41
CA VAL A 237 17.25 -14.45 21.04
C VAL A 237 17.98 -15.45 20.13
N GLY A 238 17.22 -16.33 19.45
CA GLY A 238 17.72 -17.27 18.45
C GLY A 238 18.04 -16.66 17.07
N HIS A 239 18.19 -15.35 16.94
CA HIS A 239 18.41 -14.71 15.63
C HIS A 239 19.59 -15.25 14.81
N LEU A 240 20.62 -15.83 15.42
CA LEU A 240 21.78 -16.37 14.70
C LEU A 240 21.65 -17.86 14.31
N ASP A 241 20.80 -18.62 14.99
CA ASP A 241 20.64 -20.07 14.79
C ASP A 241 19.22 -20.48 14.31
N GLY A 242 18.27 -19.55 14.35
CA GLY A 242 16.88 -19.76 13.96
C GLY A 242 16.06 -20.55 14.98
N SER A 243 16.53 -20.67 16.23
CA SER A 243 15.73 -21.23 17.33
C SER A 243 14.61 -20.25 17.71
N ALA A 244 13.41 -20.77 18.00
CA ALA A 244 12.25 -19.95 18.38
C ALA A 244 12.32 -19.41 19.83
N ALA A 245 13.47 -18.85 20.21
CA ALA A 245 13.72 -18.27 21.53
C ALA A 245 13.50 -16.76 21.49
N TRP A 246 12.67 -16.25 22.40
CA TRP A 246 12.21 -14.86 22.41
C TRP A 246 12.31 -14.20 23.78
N SER A 247 12.46 -12.88 23.76
CA SER A 247 12.30 -11.99 24.91
C SER A 247 11.30 -10.89 24.56
N GLY A 248 10.51 -10.47 25.54
CA GLY A 248 9.33 -9.63 25.33
C GLY A 248 8.11 -10.44 24.88
N PRO A 249 7.06 -9.79 24.31
CA PRO A 249 7.03 -8.40 23.86
C PRO A 249 6.71 -7.36 24.95
N TRP A 250 7.34 -6.19 24.85
CA TRP A 250 7.09 -5.04 25.73
C TRP A 250 6.67 -3.82 24.95
N THR A 251 5.83 -2.97 25.55
CA THR A 251 5.49 -1.68 24.95
C THR A 251 6.61 -0.71 25.27
N VAL A 252 7.24 -0.18 24.22
CA VAL A 252 8.32 0.81 24.33
C VAL A 252 7.94 2.15 23.71
N GLY A 253 6.72 2.31 23.21
CA GLY A 253 6.27 3.58 22.65
C GLY A 253 4.78 3.61 22.39
N THR A 254 4.23 4.82 22.32
CA THR A 254 2.82 5.09 21.98
C THR A 254 2.76 6.29 21.05
N GLY A 255 1.70 6.42 20.25
CA GLY A 255 1.56 7.55 19.34
C GLY A 255 2.48 7.47 18.13
N TRP A 256 3.03 6.28 17.84
CA TRP A 256 3.63 5.94 16.54
C TRP A 256 2.52 5.72 15.52
N LEU A 257 1.59 6.67 15.50
CA LEU A 257 0.45 6.69 14.62
C LEU A 257 0.97 7.11 13.27
N PHE A 258 0.86 6.18 12.34
CA PHE A 258 0.82 6.55 10.95
C PHE A 258 -0.52 7.24 10.76
N PRO A 259 -0.60 8.51 10.32
CA PRO A 259 -1.74 8.82 9.50
C PRO A 259 -1.73 7.73 8.43
N SER A 260 -2.85 7.01 8.24
CA SER A 260 -3.01 5.96 7.25
C SER A 260 -2.83 6.45 5.79
N ALA A 261 -2.20 7.62 5.63
CA ALA A 261 -1.63 8.22 4.45
C ALA A 261 -0.24 7.66 4.05
N PHE A 262 0.33 6.65 4.75
CA PHE A 262 1.63 6.07 4.37
C PHE A 262 1.71 4.52 4.37
N ALA A 263 0.58 3.86 4.14
CA ALA A 263 0.58 2.56 3.49
C ALA A 263 0.79 2.80 1.99
N ALA A 264 1.97 2.45 1.44
CA ALA A 264 2.34 2.82 0.07
C ALA A 264 2.34 4.38 -0.12
N PRO A 265 2.72 4.97 -1.28
CA PRO A 265 2.12 6.28 -1.56
C PRO A 265 0.63 6.03 -1.42
N VAL A 266 -0.15 6.89 -0.77
CA VAL A 266 -1.59 6.84 -1.04
C VAL A 266 -1.68 6.92 -2.56
N PRO A 267 -2.07 5.84 -3.25
CA PRO A 267 -2.32 5.94 -4.66
C PRO A 267 -3.36 7.04 -4.80
N ILE A 268 -3.49 7.60 -5.99
CA ILE A 268 -4.71 8.36 -6.24
C ILE A 268 -5.89 7.46 -5.88
N GLU A 269 -6.74 7.90 -4.96
CA GLU A 269 -7.82 7.10 -4.37
C GLU A 269 -9.00 8.00 -4.07
N GLY A 270 -10.21 7.48 -4.18
CA GLY A 270 -11.39 8.27 -3.90
C GLY A 270 -12.66 7.45 -3.88
N TYR A 271 -13.76 8.13 -3.54
CA TYR A 271 -15.10 7.58 -3.56
C TYR A 271 -16.08 8.65 -4.00
N ALA A 272 -17.27 8.21 -4.40
CA ALA A 272 -18.34 9.06 -4.85
C ALA A 272 -19.52 9.01 -3.88
N TRP A 273 -20.26 10.11 -3.78
CA TRP A 273 -21.58 10.13 -3.16
C TRP A 273 -22.48 11.18 -3.82
N PRO A 274 -23.75 10.87 -4.15
CA PRO A 274 -24.37 9.54 -4.10
C PRO A 274 -23.69 8.55 -5.06
N LEU A 275 -23.79 7.25 -4.75
CA LEU A 275 -23.23 6.18 -5.60
C LEU A 275 -24.07 5.93 -6.87
N SER A 276 -25.31 6.41 -6.89
CA SER A 276 -26.23 6.31 -8.01
C SER A 276 -26.93 7.65 -8.23
N ALA A 277 -26.99 8.09 -9.49
CA ALA A 277 -27.58 9.37 -9.87
C ALA A 277 -28.27 9.27 -11.24
N ALA A 278 -29.39 9.97 -11.39
CA ALA A 278 -30.09 10.14 -12.66
C ALA A 278 -29.49 11.32 -13.45
N PRO A 279 -29.72 11.39 -14.77
CA PRO A 279 -29.40 12.57 -15.55
C PRO A 279 -29.89 13.88 -14.92
N GLY A 280 -29.00 14.87 -14.84
CA GLY A 280 -29.21 16.16 -14.18
C GLY A 280 -28.94 16.17 -12.68
N GLU A 281 -28.82 15.02 -12.02
CA GLU A 281 -28.36 14.93 -10.63
C GLU A 281 -26.83 15.06 -10.54
N THR A 282 -26.34 15.43 -9.36
CA THR A 282 -24.92 15.67 -9.10
C THR A 282 -24.32 14.57 -8.23
N ILE A 283 -23.14 14.09 -8.64
CA ILE A 283 -22.27 13.20 -7.87
C ILE A 283 -21.06 14.00 -7.38
N ASP A 284 -20.80 13.95 -6.07
CA ASP A 284 -19.58 14.47 -5.46
C ASP A 284 -18.49 13.39 -5.43
N PHE A 285 -17.26 13.76 -5.77
CA PHE A 285 -16.10 12.89 -5.71
C PHE A 285 -15.10 13.40 -4.68
N SER A 286 -14.98 12.64 -3.59
CA SER A 286 -14.01 12.89 -2.52
C SER A 286 -12.78 12.03 -2.73
N MET A 287 -11.59 12.62 -2.58
CA MET A 287 -10.37 11.94 -2.98
C MET A 287 -9.10 12.44 -2.29
N VAL A 288 -8.06 11.63 -2.43
CA VAL A 288 -6.69 11.90 -2.04
C VAL A 288 -5.79 11.64 -3.25
N SER A 289 -4.86 12.55 -3.52
CA SER A 289 -3.83 12.42 -4.54
C SER A 289 -2.62 13.28 -4.13
N PRO A 290 -1.43 12.69 -3.88
CA PRO A 290 -0.23 13.43 -3.52
C PRO A 290 0.30 14.35 -4.63
N THR A 291 -0.06 14.08 -5.87
CA THR A 291 0.32 14.87 -7.05
C THR A 291 -0.92 15.41 -7.76
N SER A 292 -0.73 16.35 -8.67
CA SER A 292 -1.78 16.68 -9.65
C SER A 292 -2.21 15.42 -10.42
N PHE A 293 -3.43 15.44 -10.92
CA PHE A 293 -4.03 14.30 -11.59
C PHE A 293 -5.03 14.76 -12.65
N THR A 294 -5.41 13.84 -13.52
CA THR A 294 -6.51 14.04 -14.46
C THR A 294 -7.69 13.15 -14.11
N VAL A 295 -8.90 13.58 -14.49
CA VAL A 295 -10.12 12.80 -14.40
C VAL A 295 -10.73 12.67 -15.79
N THR A 296 -11.06 11.43 -16.17
CA THR A 296 -11.83 11.11 -17.37
C THR A 296 -13.01 10.24 -16.95
N TYR A 297 -14.22 10.62 -17.32
CA TYR A 297 -15.37 9.74 -17.13
C TYR A 297 -15.40 8.68 -18.21
N VAL A 298 -15.63 7.44 -17.81
CA VAL A 298 -15.62 6.28 -18.69
C VAL A 298 -16.90 5.46 -18.56
N GLY A 299 -17.38 4.97 -19.69
CA GLY A 299 -18.35 3.87 -19.77
C GLY A 299 -17.63 2.56 -20.09
N PHE A 300 -18.31 1.43 -19.92
CA PHE A 300 -17.71 0.11 -20.13
C PHE A 300 -18.45 -0.70 -21.19
N HIS A 301 -17.70 -1.52 -21.90
CA HIS A 301 -18.21 -2.55 -22.83
C HIS A 301 -17.24 -3.72 -22.87
N ARG A 302 -17.64 -4.87 -23.42
CA ARG A 302 -16.73 -5.99 -23.62
C ARG A 302 -16.13 -6.00 -25.02
N GLN A 303 -14.86 -6.38 -25.08
CA GLN A 303 -14.17 -6.75 -26.31
C GLN A 303 -13.56 -8.14 -26.13
N GLY A 304 -14.27 -9.16 -26.60
CA GLY A 304 -13.94 -10.56 -26.29
C GLY A 304 -14.09 -10.85 -24.79
N ASP A 305 -13.05 -11.38 -24.15
CA ASP A 305 -13.03 -11.70 -22.72
C ASP A 305 -12.60 -10.54 -21.81
N GLN A 306 -12.45 -9.34 -22.38
CA GLN A 306 -11.97 -8.16 -21.66
C GLN A 306 -13.04 -7.06 -21.53
N ASN A 307 -13.11 -6.45 -20.35
CA ASN A 307 -13.83 -5.23 -20.06
C ASN A 307 -12.99 -4.03 -20.50
N GLN A 308 -13.46 -3.33 -21.52
CA GLN A 308 -12.86 -2.12 -22.07
C GLN A 308 -13.56 -0.88 -21.54
N ALA A 309 -12.76 0.13 -21.18
CA ALA A 309 -13.24 1.43 -20.78
C ALA A 309 -13.21 2.39 -21.99
N THR A 310 -14.34 3.03 -22.26
CA THR A 310 -14.46 4.06 -23.30
C THR A 310 -14.55 5.42 -22.64
N ALA A 311 -13.62 6.32 -22.97
CA ALA A 311 -13.67 7.71 -22.51
C ALA A 311 -14.89 8.44 -23.07
N LEU A 312 -15.69 9.01 -22.17
CA LEU A 312 -16.88 9.82 -22.49
C LEU A 312 -16.55 11.31 -22.47
N THR A 313 -15.48 11.70 -21.77
CA THR A 313 -15.02 13.09 -21.67
C THR A 313 -13.54 13.20 -22.00
N VAL A 314 -13.10 14.41 -22.32
CA VAL A 314 -11.67 14.73 -22.33
C VAL A 314 -11.12 14.75 -20.89
N PRO A 315 -9.83 14.41 -20.68
CA PRO A 315 -9.22 14.49 -19.36
C PRO A 315 -9.25 15.92 -18.79
N GLN A 316 -9.78 16.06 -17.57
CA GLN A 316 -9.81 17.33 -16.82
C GLN A 316 -8.74 17.32 -15.74
N GLY A 317 -7.93 18.37 -15.65
CA GLY A 317 -6.81 18.46 -14.72
C GLY A 317 -7.20 19.04 -13.36
N TYR A 318 -6.68 18.45 -12.28
CA TYR A 318 -6.88 18.88 -10.91
C TYR A 318 -5.54 18.89 -10.15
N SER A 319 -5.42 19.83 -9.22
CA SER A 319 -4.28 19.92 -8.31
C SER A 319 -4.35 18.85 -7.21
N ALA A 320 -3.17 18.46 -6.70
CA ALA A 320 -3.01 17.55 -5.57
C ALA A 320 -3.95 17.88 -4.40
N VAL A 321 -4.36 16.85 -3.66
CA VAL A 321 -5.23 16.97 -2.50
C VAL A 321 -4.85 15.90 -1.48
N LEU A 322 -4.44 16.33 -0.28
CA LEU A 322 -4.09 15.42 0.80
C LEU A 322 -5.19 15.49 1.86
N GLN A 323 -5.76 14.34 2.21
CA GLN A 323 -6.77 14.20 3.25
C GLN A 323 -6.42 12.99 4.10
N ALA A 324 -6.46 13.14 5.42
CA ALA A 324 -6.11 12.06 6.33
C ALA A 324 -7.14 10.93 6.24
N VAL A 325 -6.70 9.68 6.30
CA VAL A 325 -7.58 8.52 6.44
C VAL A 325 -7.90 8.35 7.94
N PRO A 326 -9.17 8.44 8.37
CA PRO A 326 -9.54 8.15 9.76
C PRO A 326 -9.29 6.69 10.13
N ALA A 327 -8.98 6.41 11.40
CA ALA A 327 -8.74 5.04 11.88
C ALA A 327 -9.96 4.10 11.71
N GLN A 328 -11.17 4.66 11.73
CA GLN A 328 -12.43 3.91 11.57
C GLN A 328 -13.05 4.12 10.17
N ALA A 329 -12.24 4.46 9.16
CA ALA A 329 -12.76 4.78 7.82
C ALA A 329 -13.56 3.64 7.18
N SER A 330 -13.25 2.38 7.52
CA SER A 330 -14.02 1.22 7.07
C SER A 330 -15.46 1.22 7.59
N GLU A 331 -15.67 1.64 8.83
CA GLU A 331 -16.97 1.65 9.51
C GLU A 331 -17.74 2.96 9.31
N THR A 332 -17.07 4.11 9.49
CA THR A 332 -17.71 5.43 9.50
C THR A 332 -17.49 6.24 8.23
N GLY A 333 -16.65 5.77 7.31
CA GLY A 333 -16.23 6.50 6.12
C GLY A 333 -15.08 7.48 6.39
N CYS A 334 -14.53 8.05 5.31
CA CYS A 334 -13.34 8.89 5.35
C CYS A 334 -13.61 10.34 5.80
N GLY A 335 -14.84 10.83 5.63
CA GLY A 335 -15.17 12.24 5.92
C GLY A 335 -14.39 13.24 5.04
N TRP A 336 -13.95 12.81 3.86
CA TRP A 336 -13.17 13.66 2.94
C TRP A 336 -14.06 14.70 2.27
N THR A 337 -13.50 15.90 2.12
CA THR A 337 -14.11 16.99 1.34
C THR A 337 -14.11 16.63 -0.15
N SER A 338 -15.23 16.92 -0.82
CA SER A 338 -15.40 16.78 -2.26
C SER A 338 -14.37 17.62 -3.02
N LYS A 339 -13.74 17.03 -4.03
CA LYS A 339 -12.71 17.66 -4.86
C LYS A 339 -13.23 18.10 -6.21
N PHE A 340 -14.14 17.30 -6.79
CA PHE A 340 -14.79 17.60 -8.05
C PHE A 340 -16.18 16.97 -8.10
N GLN A 341 -16.99 17.40 -9.05
CA GLN A 341 -18.37 16.96 -9.21
C GLN A 341 -18.65 16.56 -10.65
N LEU A 342 -19.63 15.67 -10.82
CA LEU A 342 -20.27 15.38 -12.09
C LEU A 342 -21.75 15.72 -11.98
N THR A 343 -22.26 16.61 -12.84
CA THR A 343 -23.69 16.62 -13.15
C THR A 343 -23.92 15.65 -14.29
N VAL A 344 -24.70 14.59 -14.06
CA VAL A 344 -24.86 13.49 -15.03
C VAL A 344 -25.48 14.03 -16.33
N PRO A 345 -24.80 13.90 -17.49
CA PRO A 345 -25.33 14.40 -18.76
C PRO A 345 -26.61 13.67 -19.20
N ALA A 346 -27.50 14.38 -19.90
CA ALA A 346 -28.79 13.87 -20.37
C ALA A 346 -28.66 12.71 -21.37
N GLU A 347 -27.53 12.68 -22.09
CA GLU A 347 -27.23 11.70 -23.13
C GLU A 347 -26.57 10.42 -22.60
N TRP A 348 -26.23 10.34 -21.31
CA TRP A 348 -25.66 9.12 -20.75
C TRP A 348 -26.77 8.10 -20.46
N PRO A 349 -26.77 6.94 -21.12
CA PRO A 349 -27.76 5.90 -20.86
C PRO A 349 -27.58 5.32 -19.45
N SER A 350 -28.62 4.66 -18.94
CA SER A 350 -28.50 3.95 -17.67
C SER A 350 -27.45 2.84 -17.74
N GLY A 351 -26.63 2.69 -16.69
CA GLY A 351 -25.50 1.77 -16.69
C GLY A 351 -24.51 1.97 -15.55
N VAL A 352 -23.41 1.22 -15.60
CA VAL A 352 -22.27 1.34 -14.68
C VAL A 352 -21.17 2.18 -15.34
N TYR A 353 -20.64 3.15 -14.61
CA TYR A 353 -19.65 4.13 -15.07
C TYR A 353 -18.54 4.28 -14.03
N ALA A 354 -17.46 4.96 -14.41
CA ALA A 354 -16.45 5.38 -13.44
C ALA A 354 -15.84 6.75 -13.76
N ALA A 355 -15.39 7.44 -12.72
CA ALA A 355 -14.39 8.48 -12.85
C ALA A 355 -13.01 7.80 -12.82
N GLU A 356 -12.31 7.76 -13.95
CA GLU A 356 -10.92 7.30 -14.03
C GLU A 356 -9.99 8.46 -13.69
N CYS A 357 -9.38 8.38 -12.50
CA CYS A 357 -8.42 9.34 -12.01
C CYS A 357 -7.00 8.84 -12.29
N ALA A 358 -6.15 9.64 -12.95
CA ALA A 358 -4.79 9.27 -13.29
C ALA A 358 -3.78 10.29 -12.74
N ASP A 359 -2.80 9.83 -11.96
CA ASP A 359 -1.74 10.68 -11.42
C ASP A 359 -0.64 10.99 -12.47
N ILE A 360 0.30 11.88 -12.14
CA ILE A 360 1.41 12.23 -13.05
C ILE A 360 2.37 11.07 -13.36
N ALA A 361 2.34 10.01 -12.55
CA ALA A 361 3.14 8.79 -12.75
C ALA A 361 2.39 7.75 -13.60
N GLY A 362 1.13 8.01 -13.96
CA GLY A 362 0.27 7.13 -14.75
C GLY A 362 -0.46 6.06 -13.93
N HIS A 363 -0.42 6.11 -12.59
CA HIS A 363 -1.26 5.25 -11.77
C HIS A 363 -2.72 5.67 -11.92
N LYS A 364 -3.60 4.68 -12.00
CA LYS A 364 -5.03 4.89 -12.22
C LYS A 364 -5.85 4.35 -11.06
N PHE A 365 -6.90 5.07 -10.72
CA PHE A 365 -7.94 4.63 -9.80
C PHE A 365 -9.29 4.95 -10.41
N ARG A 366 -10.23 4.00 -10.31
CA ARG A 366 -11.58 4.16 -10.85
C ARG A 366 -12.57 4.23 -9.69
N ILE A 367 -13.27 5.36 -9.62
CA ILE A 367 -14.41 5.53 -8.71
C ILE A 367 -15.65 5.09 -9.48
N THR A 368 -16.09 3.86 -9.25
CA THR A 368 -17.26 3.27 -9.91
C THR A 368 -18.56 3.84 -9.33
N PHE A 369 -19.53 4.16 -10.19
CA PHE A 369 -20.86 4.64 -9.82
C PHE A 369 -21.91 4.17 -10.83
N VAL A 370 -23.19 4.30 -10.47
CA VAL A 370 -24.34 3.92 -11.30
C VAL A 370 -25.00 5.17 -11.86
N VAL A 371 -25.35 5.14 -13.15
CA VAL A 371 -26.30 6.08 -13.74
C VAL A 371 -27.63 5.37 -13.87
N LYS A 372 -28.62 5.80 -13.09
CA LYS A 372 -30.00 5.30 -13.18
C LYS A 372 -30.76 6.07 -14.28
N PRO A 373 -31.91 5.59 -14.77
CA PRO A 373 -32.57 6.21 -15.92
C PRO A 373 -33.07 7.62 -15.60
N ALA A 374 -33.28 8.41 -16.67
CA ALA A 374 -33.90 9.71 -16.55
C ALA A 374 -35.31 9.58 -15.96
N PRO A 375 -35.77 10.56 -15.15
CA PRO A 375 -37.13 10.51 -14.60
C PRO A 375 -38.19 10.36 -15.70
N GLY A 376 -38.97 9.27 -15.63
CA GLY A 376 -40.02 8.96 -16.59
C GLY A 376 -39.57 8.21 -17.84
N ASP A 377 -38.27 7.96 -18.03
CA ASP A 377 -37.78 6.97 -18.98
C ASP A 377 -37.69 5.60 -18.29
N HIS A 378 -38.03 4.54 -19.03
CA HIS A 378 -37.83 3.18 -18.55
C HIS A 378 -37.55 2.22 -19.71
N GLY A 379 -36.61 1.32 -19.47
CA GLY A 379 -36.37 0.13 -20.28
C GLY A 379 -37.45 -0.93 -20.09
N ASP A 380 -37.20 -2.10 -20.67
CA ASP A 380 -38.03 -3.29 -20.50
C ASP A 380 -37.69 -4.02 -19.20
N PHE A 381 -36.43 -3.99 -18.77
CA PHE A 381 -35.93 -4.72 -17.60
C PHE A 381 -35.22 -3.77 -16.63
N ALA A 382 -35.43 -3.99 -15.33
CA ALA A 382 -34.60 -3.40 -14.29
C ALA A 382 -33.47 -4.38 -13.96
N VAL A 383 -32.25 -3.88 -13.80
CA VAL A 383 -31.07 -4.66 -13.42
C VAL A 383 -30.54 -4.11 -12.10
N LEU A 384 -30.28 -5.01 -11.15
CA LEU A 384 -29.63 -4.68 -9.90
C LEU A 384 -28.11 -4.69 -10.08
N ALA A 385 -27.47 -3.54 -9.86
CA ALA A 385 -26.04 -3.48 -9.57
C ALA A 385 -25.82 -3.76 -8.08
N ASN A 386 -25.06 -4.80 -7.73
CA ASN A 386 -24.94 -5.33 -6.36
C ASN A 386 -23.97 -4.50 -5.52
N THR A 387 -24.22 -3.21 -5.41
CA THR A 387 -23.45 -2.23 -4.63
C THR A 387 -23.26 -2.63 -3.16
N ASN A 388 -24.21 -3.32 -2.53
CA ASN A 388 -24.04 -3.90 -1.20
C ASN A 388 -22.92 -4.95 -1.20
N THR A 389 -22.95 -5.91 -2.12
CA THR A 389 -21.88 -6.90 -2.27
C THR A 389 -20.55 -6.25 -2.64
N TRP A 390 -20.54 -5.21 -3.50
CA TRP A 390 -19.32 -4.44 -3.77
C TRP A 390 -18.71 -3.87 -2.49
N ASN A 391 -19.53 -3.37 -1.58
CA ASN A 391 -19.08 -2.80 -0.33
C ASN A 391 -18.77 -3.85 0.75
N ALA A 392 -19.46 -4.98 0.76
CA ALA A 392 -19.23 -6.07 1.71
C ALA A 392 -17.84 -6.70 1.54
N TYR A 393 -17.37 -6.79 0.29
CA TYR A 393 -16.02 -7.25 -0.07
C TYR A 393 -14.96 -6.15 0.00
N ASN A 394 -15.34 -4.91 0.29
CA ASN A 394 -14.41 -3.80 0.37
C ASN A 394 -13.63 -3.82 1.68
N ASP A 395 -12.38 -4.27 1.63
CA ASP A 395 -11.41 -4.30 2.74
C ASP A 395 -10.59 -3.01 2.87
N TRP A 396 -10.83 -2.01 2.01
CA TRP A 396 -10.19 -0.71 2.12
C TRP A 396 -10.52 -0.05 3.47
N GLY A 397 -9.49 0.46 4.14
CA GLY A 397 -9.60 0.95 5.52
C GLY A 397 -9.51 -0.17 6.57
N GLY A 398 -9.07 -1.37 6.18
CA GLY A 398 -8.62 -2.44 7.08
C GLY A 398 -9.67 -3.45 7.50
N ALA A 399 -10.93 -3.33 7.04
CA ALA A 399 -11.99 -4.26 7.41
C ALA A 399 -13.09 -4.36 6.33
N SER A 400 -13.62 -5.56 6.16
CA SER A 400 -14.77 -5.90 5.32
C SER A 400 -15.67 -6.92 6.02
N LYS A 401 -16.78 -7.34 5.40
CA LYS A 401 -17.60 -8.44 5.93
C LYS A 401 -16.85 -9.78 5.94
N TYR A 402 -15.76 -9.88 5.19
CA TYR A 402 -14.99 -11.10 4.95
C TYR A 402 -13.56 -11.06 5.52
N THR A 403 -13.17 -9.97 6.19
CA THR A 403 -11.91 -9.93 6.94
C THR A 403 -12.02 -10.77 8.22
N SER A 404 -10.87 -11.03 8.87
CA SER A 404 -10.83 -11.66 10.19
C SER A 404 -10.16 -10.70 11.19
N PRO A 405 -10.91 -10.13 12.17
CA PRO A 405 -12.34 -10.30 12.40
C PRO A 405 -13.21 -9.65 11.30
N ALA A 406 -14.42 -10.16 11.13
CA ALA A 406 -15.40 -9.61 10.19
C ALA A 406 -16.00 -8.32 10.73
N ALA A 407 -16.13 -7.31 9.88
CA ALA A 407 -16.82 -6.07 10.22
C ALA A 407 -18.34 -6.29 10.32
N HIS A 408 -18.97 -5.76 11.36
CA HIS A 408 -20.44 -5.76 11.45
C HIS A 408 -21.06 -4.59 10.68
N THR A 409 -20.35 -3.47 10.55
CA THR A 409 -20.78 -2.26 9.86
C THR A 409 -19.71 -1.82 8.88
N VAL A 410 -20.12 -1.42 7.67
CA VAL A 410 -19.22 -0.93 6.62
C VAL A 410 -19.81 0.30 5.93
N SER A 411 -18.98 1.30 5.64
CA SER A 411 -19.40 2.55 5.01
C SER A 411 -19.21 2.53 3.50
N TYR A 412 -20.11 3.18 2.76
CA TYR A 412 -19.95 3.51 1.34
C TYR A 412 -19.04 4.71 1.12
N LEU A 413 -18.82 5.54 2.14
CA LEU A 413 -18.08 6.81 2.04
C LEU A 413 -16.57 6.58 2.19
N ARG A 414 -16.04 5.62 1.44
CA ARG A 414 -14.63 5.21 1.43
C ARG A 414 -14.24 4.65 0.05
N PRO A 415 -12.97 4.73 -0.36
CA PRO A 415 -12.50 4.11 -1.59
C PRO A 415 -12.84 2.62 -1.68
N ASN A 416 -13.11 2.14 -2.90
CA ASN A 416 -13.38 0.74 -3.18
C ASN A 416 -12.66 0.29 -4.46
N PRO A 417 -11.36 -0.06 -4.37
CA PRO A 417 -10.60 -0.50 -5.53
C PRO A 417 -11.12 -1.82 -6.13
N HIS A 418 -11.76 -2.68 -5.33
CA HIS A 418 -12.29 -3.97 -5.78
C HIS A 418 -13.52 -3.82 -6.70
N ALA A 419 -14.26 -2.71 -6.56
CA ALA A 419 -15.37 -2.38 -7.44
C ALA A 419 -14.94 -1.77 -8.79
N ALA A 420 -13.64 -1.65 -9.07
CA ALA A 420 -13.16 -1.18 -10.37
C ALA A 420 -13.39 -2.26 -11.44
N PRO A 421 -14.19 -2.02 -12.49
CA PRO A 421 -14.47 -3.01 -13.52
C PRO A 421 -13.30 -3.12 -14.52
N SER A 422 -12.20 -3.73 -14.09
CA SER A 422 -10.97 -3.88 -14.88
C SER A 422 -10.43 -5.31 -14.85
N ASP A 423 -9.86 -5.79 -15.96
CA ASP A 423 -9.31 -7.16 -16.05
C ASP A 423 -7.93 -7.34 -15.42
N ALA A 424 -7.39 -6.32 -14.76
CA ALA A 424 -6.00 -6.29 -14.28
C ALA A 424 -5.69 -7.28 -13.13
N GLY A 425 -6.63 -8.12 -12.69
CA GLY A 425 -6.46 -8.93 -11.47
C GLY A 425 -7.00 -10.36 -11.49
N GLY A 426 -7.52 -10.88 -12.60
CA GLY A 426 -8.05 -12.25 -12.64
C GLY A 426 -9.27 -12.53 -11.71
N VAL A 427 -9.84 -11.51 -11.08
CA VAL A 427 -10.98 -11.62 -10.17
C VAL A 427 -12.29 -11.59 -10.96
N ASN A 428 -12.99 -12.71 -11.08
CA ASN A 428 -14.30 -12.81 -11.72
C ASN A 428 -15.45 -12.46 -10.75
N HIS A 429 -15.45 -11.25 -10.18
CA HIS A 429 -16.37 -10.85 -9.10
C HIS A 429 -16.77 -9.36 -9.17
N LEU A 430 -17.80 -8.96 -8.42
CA LEU A 430 -18.29 -7.57 -8.26
C LEU A 430 -18.65 -6.89 -9.59
N ALA A 431 -18.56 -5.55 -9.67
CA ALA A 431 -18.86 -4.75 -10.86
C ALA A 431 -18.22 -5.29 -12.15
N ARG A 432 -17.04 -5.92 -12.06
CA ARG A 432 -16.39 -6.54 -13.22
C ARG A 432 -17.22 -7.70 -13.80
N ALA A 433 -17.76 -8.57 -12.96
CA ALA A 433 -18.57 -9.70 -13.38
C ALA A 433 -19.95 -9.26 -13.90
N GLU A 434 -20.54 -8.22 -13.30
CA GLU A 434 -21.83 -7.67 -13.72
C GLU A 434 -21.78 -7.12 -15.15
N LEU A 435 -20.64 -6.57 -15.58
CA LEU A 435 -20.47 -6.13 -16.97
C LEU A 435 -20.67 -7.25 -18.00
N TRP A 436 -20.58 -8.52 -17.63
CA TRP A 436 -20.89 -9.62 -18.55
C TRP A 436 -22.38 -9.70 -18.88
N GLY A 437 -23.25 -9.52 -17.90
CA GLY A 437 -24.70 -9.48 -18.09
C GLY A 437 -25.13 -8.22 -18.81
N LEU A 438 -24.63 -7.07 -18.35
CA LEU A 438 -24.95 -5.76 -18.92
C LEU A 438 -24.52 -5.64 -20.39
N ASP A 439 -23.32 -6.10 -20.74
CA ASP A 439 -22.84 -6.07 -22.13
C ASP A 439 -23.64 -7.03 -23.03
N TRP A 440 -24.01 -8.22 -22.53
CA TRP A 440 -24.87 -9.15 -23.27
C TRP A 440 -26.26 -8.56 -23.54
N LEU A 441 -26.89 -7.93 -22.54
CA LEU A 441 -28.18 -7.25 -22.71
C LEU A 441 -28.09 -6.13 -23.75
N SER A 442 -27.02 -5.32 -23.68
CA SER A 442 -26.78 -4.22 -24.61
C SER A 442 -26.57 -4.71 -26.05
N THR A 443 -25.67 -5.68 -26.25
CA THR A 443 -25.31 -6.21 -27.59
C THR A 443 -26.42 -7.01 -28.26
N THR A 444 -27.35 -7.57 -27.50
CA THR A 444 -28.54 -8.26 -28.02
C THR A 444 -29.72 -7.32 -28.27
N GLY A 445 -29.64 -6.05 -27.85
CA GLY A 445 -30.65 -5.02 -28.11
C GLY A 445 -31.79 -4.97 -27.09
N TYR A 446 -31.63 -5.58 -25.91
CA TYR A 446 -32.58 -5.37 -24.81
C TYR A 446 -32.45 -3.96 -24.27
N ARG A 447 -33.59 -3.32 -23.99
CA ARG A 447 -33.62 -2.06 -23.24
C ARG A 447 -33.67 -2.39 -21.75
N PHE A 448 -32.72 -1.91 -20.98
CA PHE A 448 -32.65 -2.14 -19.55
C PHE A 448 -32.15 -0.90 -18.82
N ASP A 449 -32.51 -0.82 -17.54
CA ASP A 449 -32.04 0.22 -16.64
C ASP A 449 -31.33 -0.41 -15.44
N VAL A 450 -30.24 0.21 -15.02
CA VAL A 450 -29.42 -0.23 -13.90
C VAL A 450 -29.73 0.62 -12.67
N TYR A 451 -29.99 -0.04 -11.56
CA TYR A 451 -30.24 0.57 -10.26
C TYR A 451 -29.31 -0.04 -9.21
N SER A 452 -28.87 0.77 -8.25
CA SER A 452 -28.12 0.29 -7.08
C SER A 452 -29.04 -0.26 -6.00
N ASP A 453 -28.51 -1.03 -5.05
CA ASP A 453 -29.24 -1.46 -3.85
C ASP A 453 -29.83 -0.27 -3.09
N ILE A 454 -29.13 0.86 -3.07
CA ILE A 454 -29.59 2.09 -2.41
C ILE A 454 -30.85 2.63 -3.10
N ASP A 455 -30.95 2.55 -4.43
CA ASP A 455 -32.15 2.96 -5.16
C ASP A 455 -33.33 2.03 -4.85
N PHE A 456 -33.10 0.71 -4.82
CA PHE A 456 -34.14 -0.26 -4.42
C PHE A 456 -34.60 -0.05 -2.98
N HIS A 457 -33.67 0.22 -2.06
CA HIS A 457 -33.97 0.53 -0.67
C HIS A 457 -34.78 1.81 -0.52
N ALA A 458 -34.42 2.87 -1.24
CA ALA A 458 -35.14 4.14 -1.24
C ALA A 458 -36.51 4.06 -1.94
N GLY A 459 -36.67 3.11 -2.86
CA GLY A 459 -37.87 2.88 -3.65
C GLY A 459 -37.75 3.47 -5.05
N ILE A 460 -38.00 2.63 -6.06
CA ILE A 460 -37.97 3.01 -7.47
C ILE A 460 -39.39 3.32 -7.94
N ALA A 461 -39.62 4.57 -8.36
CA ALA A 461 -40.90 4.98 -8.92
C ALA A 461 -41.18 4.21 -10.22
N GLY A 462 -42.36 3.57 -10.30
CA GLY A 462 -42.75 2.82 -11.50
C GLY A 462 -42.07 1.45 -11.64
N LEU A 463 -41.44 0.91 -10.59
CA LEU A 463 -40.76 -0.41 -10.65
C LEU A 463 -41.67 -1.54 -11.17
N ALA A 464 -42.97 -1.50 -10.87
CA ALA A 464 -43.94 -2.48 -11.37
C ALA A 464 -44.20 -2.40 -12.89
N GLY A 465 -43.71 -1.36 -13.56
CA GLY A 465 -43.79 -1.17 -15.02
C GLY A 465 -42.74 -1.96 -15.81
N TYR A 466 -41.70 -2.46 -15.16
CA TYR A 466 -40.70 -3.32 -15.80
C TYR A 466 -41.28 -4.73 -16.05
N LYS A 467 -40.89 -5.34 -17.16
CA LYS A 467 -41.28 -6.72 -17.53
C LYS A 467 -40.62 -7.77 -16.64
N GLY A 468 -39.48 -7.42 -16.02
CA GLY A 468 -38.77 -8.28 -15.09
C GLY A 468 -37.62 -7.56 -14.40
N LEU A 469 -37.18 -8.14 -13.28
CA LEU A 469 -35.96 -7.77 -12.55
C LEU A 469 -34.88 -8.80 -12.85
N ILE A 470 -33.69 -8.31 -13.22
CA ILE A 470 -32.49 -9.11 -13.45
C ILE A 470 -31.54 -8.90 -12.28
N LEU A 471 -31.05 -9.99 -11.71
CA LEU A 471 -30.03 -9.98 -10.67
C LEU A 471 -28.70 -10.41 -11.31
N ASP A 472 -27.75 -9.48 -11.41
CA ASP A 472 -26.42 -9.81 -11.90
C ASP A 472 -25.59 -10.54 -10.81
N PRO A 473 -24.61 -11.37 -11.18
CA PRO A 473 -23.89 -12.20 -10.20
C PRO A 473 -22.71 -11.50 -9.50
N PRO A 474 -22.47 -11.75 -8.20
CA PRO A 474 -23.36 -12.39 -7.21
C PRO A 474 -24.16 -11.37 -6.37
N PRO A 475 -25.49 -11.50 -6.24
CA PRO A 475 -26.32 -10.68 -5.35
C PRO A 475 -26.34 -11.29 -3.93
N GLU A 476 -25.29 -11.08 -3.14
CA GLU A 476 -25.15 -11.74 -1.84
C GLU A 476 -25.77 -10.96 -0.66
N ASP A 477 -25.76 -9.62 -0.71
CA ASP A 477 -26.00 -8.75 0.45
C ASP A 477 -27.17 -7.77 0.31
#